data_AF-A0A6J8DTP2-F1
#
_entry.id   AF-A0A6J8DTP2-F1
#
_cell.length_a   1.000
_cell.length_b   1.000
_cell.length_c   1.000
_cell.angle_alpha   90.00
_cell.angle_beta   90.00
_cell.angle_gamma   90.00
#
_symmetry.space_group_name_H-M   'P 1'
#
loop_
_entity.id
_entity.type
_entity.pdbx_description
1 polymer ?
#
loop_
_entity_poly.entity_id
_entity_poly.type
_entity_poly.pdbx_seq_one_letter_code
_entity_poly.pdbx_strand_id
1 'polypeptide(L)'
;MDRLFVYLSLLCCILIVRCNVNNDSINPSIVIIKAERKVDISSHLVKSASSLTVENTGKVAVKSFLYSIEPSLQKYLSFIGASIKDDDNKLTVSKTAVDGHGDKEFWRINLPSSLAAGKSVQVDVDSVYAHALAPFPTKIKQSEKQLVVFTGNVFLYSPYKITSQTTTVNLASSSIESYSKSPKPVSQSEKTVTYGPYEAREPFTEAELRVHAENNNPFLTVTHLERVIELSHWGNIAVEENIQMRHSGADLSGPFSRYDYQRTQDAGASIKSFKVGTV
;
A
#
# COMPACT_ATOMS: atom_id res chain seq x y z
N MET A 1 -15.21 -35.18 -47.26
CA MET A 1 -14.99 -35.17 -45.80
C MET A 1 -14.22 -33.90 -45.39
N ASP A 2 -14.43 -32.77 -46.07
CA ASP A 2 -13.34 -31.77 -46.20
C ASP A 2 -13.66 -30.39 -45.63
N ARG A 3 -14.91 -30.11 -45.23
CA ARG A 3 -15.24 -28.81 -44.61
C ARG A 3 -15.19 -28.88 -43.09
N LEU A 4 -15.64 -29.98 -42.49
CA LEU A 4 -15.63 -30.15 -41.04
C LEU A 4 -14.20 -30.24 -40.47
N PHE A 5 -13.27 -30.86 -41.20
CA PHE A 5 -11.86 -30.97 -40.81
C PHE A 5 -11.12 -29.62 -40.88
N VAL A 6 -11.45 -28.80 -41.87
CA VAL A 6 -10.89 -27.45 -42.03
C VAL A 6 -11.41 -26.50 -40.94
N TYR A 7 -12.69 -26.57 -40.58
CA TYR A 7 -13.23 -25.79 -39.45
C TYR A 7 -12.67 -26.23 -38.10
N LEU A 8 -12.44 -27.53 -37.88
CA LEU A 8 -11.83 -28.03 -36.65
C LEU A 8 -10.36 -27.63 -36.53
N SER A 9 -9.62 -27.60 -37.65
CA SER A 9 -8.25 -27.10 -37.72
C SER A 9 -8.17 -25.58 -37.51
N LEU A 10 -9.12 -24.80 -38.05
CA LEU A 10 -9.17 -23.34 -37.85
C LEU A 10 -9.54 -22.98 -36.40
N LEU A 11 -10.46 -23.73 -35.78
CA LEU A 11 -10.83 -23.57 -34.37
C LEU A 11 -9.65 -23.92 -33.44
N CYS A 12 -8.84 -24.91 -33.81
CA CYS A 12 -7.63 -25.29 -33.07
C CYS A 12 -6.50 -24.24 -33.23
N CYS A 13 -6.41 -23.55 -34.37
CA CYS A 13 -5.45 -22.46 -34.56
C CYS A 13 -5.83 -21.17 -33.83
N ILE A 14 -7.12 -20.88 -33.66
CA ILE A 14 -7.60 -19.69 -32.92
C ILE A 14 -7.49 -19.87 -31.39
N LEU A 15 -7.45 -21.12 -30.90
CA LEU A 15 -7.26 -21.45 -29.47
C LEU A 15 -5.79 -21.50 -29.01
N ILE A 16 -4.81 -21.27 -29.90
CA ILE A 16 -3.38 -21.13 -29.55
C ILE A 16 -2.95 -19.65 -29.65
N VAL A 17 -3.85 -18.71 -29.38
CA VAL A 17 -3.41 -17.46 -28.74
C VAL A 17 -3.01 -17.84 -27.32
N ARG A 18 -1.81 -18.40 -27.19
CA ARG A 18 -1.11 -18.44 -25.91
C ARG A 18 -1.06 -16.99 -25.47
N CYS A 19 -1.82 -16.64 -24.43
CA CYS A 19 -1.40 -15.60 -23.52
C CYS A 19 0.00 -16.01 -23.08
N ASN A 20 1.04 -15.51 -23.75
CA ASN A 20 2.35 -15.42 -23.14
C ASN A 20 2.15 -14.47 -21.97
N VAL A 21 1.78 -15.03 -20.82
CA VAL A 21 2.09 -14.39 -19.56
C VAL A 21 3.61 -14.35 -19.59
N ASN A 22 4.16 -13.20 -19.94
CA ASN A 22 5.59 -12.95 -19.82
C ASN A 22 5.87 -12.99 -18.32
N ASN A 23 6.10 -14.20 -17.80
CA ASN A 23 6.53 -14.41 -16.44
C ASN A 23 7.91 -13.76 -16.32
N ASP A 24 8.04 -12.85 -15.38
CA ASP A 24 9.34 -12.33 -15.01
C ASP A 24 10.10 -13.39 -14.22
N SER A 25 11.43 -13.30 -14.29
CA SER A 25 12.32 -14.03 -13.39
C SER A 25 12.99 -13.05 -12.43
N ILE A 26 13.15 -13.44 -11.18
CA ILE A 26 13.94 -12.66 -10.22
C ILE A 26 15.39 -12.68 -10.69
N ASN A 27 15.94 -11.50 -11.02
CA ASN A 27 17.35 -11.36 -11.34
C ASN A 27 18.17 -11.34 -10.04
N PRO A 28 18.97 -12.38 -9.72
CA PRO A 28 19.72 -12.47 -8.47
C PRO A 28 20.88 -11.46 -8.40
N SER A 29 21.25 -10.85 -9.53
CA SER A 29 22.28 -9.80 -9.58
C SER A 29 21.77 -8.42 -9.14
N ILE A 30 20.46 -8.26 -8.91
CA ILE A 30 19.90 -7.03 -8.34
C ILE A 30 19.95 -7.13 -6.82
N VAL A 31 20.48 -6.09 -6.18
CA VAL A 31 20.58 -5.97 -4.72
C VAL A 31 20.03 -4.62 -4.29
N ILE A 32 19.34 -4.58 -3.15
CA ILE A 32 18.94 -3.31 -2.53
C ILE A 32 19.98 -2.96 -1.48
N ILE A 33 20.82 -1.97 -1.76
CA ILE A 33 21.88 -1.53 -0.83
C ILE A 33 21.23 -0.92 0.42
N LYS A 34 20.21 -0.08 0.23
CA LYS A 34 19.55 0.64 1.31
C LYS A 34 18.05 0.71 1.03
N ALA A 35 17.25 0.36 2.05
CA ALA A 35 15.81 0.52 2.03
C ALA A 35 15.35 1.34 3.24
N GLU A 36 14.74 2.50 2.99
CA GLU A 36 14.09 3.30 4.01
C GLU A 36 12.58 3.27 3.79
N ARG A 37 11.85 2.57 4.65
CA ARG A 37 10.39 2.46 4.55
C ARG A 37 9.72 3.27 5.64
N LYS A 38 8.86 4.22 5.26
CA LYS A 38 7.99 4.97 6.17
C LYS A 38 6.56 4.44 6.02
N VAL A 39 5.95 4.05 7.11
CA VAL A 39 4.55 3.61 7.18
C VAL A 39 3.78 4.62 8.01
N ASP A 40 2.92 5.40 7.38
CA ASP A 40 2.07 6.37 8.05
C ASP A 40 0.67 5.80 8.26
N ILE A 41 0.29 5.68 9.53
CA ILE A 41 -1.02 5.21 9.99
C ILE A 41 -1.80 6.30 10.72
N SER A 42 -1.42 7.57 10.53
CA SER A 42 -2.09 8.70 11.15
C SER A 42 -3.52 8.89 10.64
N SER A 43 -3.76 8.63 9.36
CA SER A 43 -5.11 8.66 8.76
C SER A 43 -5.82 7.30 8.88
N HIS A 44 -7.04 7.20 8.34
CA HIS A 44 -7.74 5.90 8.19
C HIS A 44 -7.15 5.01 7.08
N LEU A 45 -6.25 5.57 6.25
CA LEU A 45 -5.46 4.85 5.26
C LEU A 45 -4.05 4.61 5.80
N VAL A 46 -3.47 3.47 5.43
CA VAL A 46 -2.04 3.20 5.65
C VAL A 46 -1.29 3.62 4.39
N LYS A 47 -0.35 4.55 4.53
CA LYS A 47 0.52 4.98 3.43
C LYS A 47 1.92 4.45 3.68
N SER A 48 2.48 3.70 2.73
CA SER A 48 3.85 3.21 2.80
C SER A 48 4.69 3.87 1.71
N ALA A 49 5.70 4.64 2.10
CA ALA A 49 6.68 5.24 1.21
C ALA A 49 8.02 4.53 1.41
N SER A 50 8.55 3.89 0.37
CA SER A 50 9.81 3.13 0.40
C SER A 50 10.84 3.79 -0.51
N SER A 51 11.91 4.34 0.06
CA SER A 51 13.06 4.84 -0.70
C SER A 51 14.11 3.75 -0.83
N LEU A 52 14.36 3.30 -2.06
CA LEU A 52 15.19 2.14 -2.37
C LEU A 52 16.43 2.55 -3.18
N THR A 53 17.62 2.24 -2.68
CA THR A 53 18.86 2.30 -3.47
C THR A 53 19.09 0.93 -4.10
N VAL A 54 18.74 0.81 -5.38
CA VAL A 54 18.82 -0.43 -6.16
C VAL A 54 20.12 -0.46 -6.95
N GLU A 55 20.88 -1.54 -6.82
CA GLU A 55 22.16 -1.75 -7.50
C GLU A 55 22.11 -2.96 -8.43
N ASN A 56 22.74 -2.83 -9.60
CA ASN A 56 23.02 -3.94 -10.49
C ASN A 56 24.45 -4.47 -10.27
N THR A 57 24.58 -5.58 -9.55
CA THR A 57 25.86 -6.26 -9.31
C THR A 57 26.26 -7.23 -10.43
N GLY A 58 25.43 -7.34 -11.46
CA GLY A 58 25.64 -8.22 -12.61
C GLY A 58 26.48 -7.57 -13.71
N LYS A 59 26.69 -8.32 -14.80
CA LYS A 59 27.44 -7.83 -15.98
C LYS A 59 26.55 -7.19 -17.05
N VAL A 60 25.26 -7.54 -17.06
CA VAL A 60 24.30 -7.13 -18.10
C VAL A 60 23.49 -5.95 -17.57
N ALA A 61 23.28 -4.93 -18.41
CA ALA A 61 22.46 -3.79 -18.04
C ALA A 61 20.99 -4.19 -17.86
N VAL A 62 20.33 -3.64 -16.83
CA VAL A 62 18.97 -4.00 -16.44
C VAL A 62 18.04 -2.81 -16.61
N LYS A 63 16.89 -2.99 -17.27
CA LYS A 63 15.93 -1.90 -17.52
C LYS A 63 14.75 -1.88 -16.53
N SER A 64 14.58 -2.92 -15.72
CA SER A 64 13.48 -3.02 -14.76
C SER A 64 13.85 -3.89 -13.58
N PHE A 65 13.19 -3.67 -12.45
CA PHE A 65 13.29 -4.54 -11.27
C PHE A 65 11.89 -4.83 -10.72
N LEU A 66 11.81 -5.81 -9.83
CA LEU A 66 10.57 -6.30 -9.24
C LEU A 66 10.38 -5.72 -7.84
N TYR A 67 9.17 -5.29 -7.53
CA TYR A 67 8.73 -4.92 -6.20
C TYR A 67 7.66 -5.91 -5.73
N SER A 68 7.64 -6.25 -4.45
CA SER A 68 6.62 -7.14 -3.87
C SER A 68 5.99 -6.51 -2.64
N ILE A 69 4.75 -6.91 -2.39
CA ILE A 69 3.99 -6.52 -1.19
C ILE A 69 3.77 -7.77 -0.36
N GLU A 70 3.89 -7.62 0.97
CA GLU A 70 3.67 -8.69 1.92
C GLU A 70 2.25 -9.31 1.78
N PRO A 71 2.10 -10.63 1.90
CA PRO A 71 0.81 -11.30 1.70
C PRO A 71 -0.32 -10.74 2.59
N SER A 72 0.01 -10.30 3.80
CA SER A 72 -0.94 -9.74 4.78
C SER A 72 -1.65 -8.46 4.29
N LEU A 73 -0.99 -7.68 3.43
CA LEU A 73 -1.47 -6.37 2.97
C LEU A 73 -2.01 -6.36 1.54
N GLN A 74 -1.78 -7.41 0.75
CA GLN A 74 -2.15 -7.46 -0.68
C GLN A 74 -3.63 -7.14 -0.93
N LYS A 75 -4.54 -7.71 -0.13
CA LYS A 75 -6.00 -7.48 -0.27
C LYS A 75 -6.45 -6.05 0.05
N TYR A 76 -5.61 -5.24 0.68
CA TYR A 76 -5.91 -3.88 1.09
C TYR A 76 -5.32 -2.83 0.12
N LEU A 77 -4.48 -3.25 -0.82
CA LEU A 77 -3.81 -2.35 -1.75
C LEU A 77 -4.83 -1.60 -2.63
N SER A 78 -4.78 -0.26 -2.56
CA SER A 78 -5.64 0.63 -3.34
C SER A 78 -4.85 1.41 -4.39
N PHE A 79 -3.55 1.64 -4.16
CA PHE A 79 -2.67 2.34 -5.08
C PHE A 79 -1.23 1.88 -4.90
N ILE A 80 -0.49 1.80 -6.00
CA ILE A 80 0.97 1.67 -6.01
C ILE A 80 1.55 2.56 -7.13
N GLY A 81 2.61 3.29 -6.83
CA GLY A 81 3.34 4.13 -7.77
C GLY A 81 4.83 4.13 -7.46
N ALA A 82 5.64 4.53 -8.43
CA ALA A 82 7.07 4.69 -8.25
C ALA A 82 7.60 5.90 -9.01
N SER A 83 8.66 6.52 -8.52
CA SER A 83 9.37 7.63 -9.15
C SER A 83 10.88 7.52 -8.89
N ILE A 84 11.68 8.24 -9.68
CA ILE A 84 13.08 8.46 -9.31
C ILE A 84 13.12 9.42 -8.12
N LYS A 85 14.00 9.18 -7.16
CA LYS A 85 14.13 10.08 -6.00
C LYS A 85 14.60 11.47 -6.44
N ASP A 86 14.03 12.51 -5.82
CA ASP A 86 14.31 13.92 -6.10
C ASP A 86 13.99 14.35 -7.55
N ASP A 87 13.16 13.56 -8.24
CA ASP A 87 12.71 13.79 -9.61
C ASP A 87 11.23 13.40 -9.74
N ASP A 88 10.40 14.28 -10.29
CA ASP A 88 8.97 14.02 -10.49
C ASP A 88 8.69 13.02 -11.63
N ASN A 89 9.74 12.45 -12.24
CA ASN A 89 9.65 11.40 -13.23
C ASN A 89 9.01 10.12 -12.67
N LYS A 90 7.69 10.01 -12.86
CA LYS A 90 6.91 8.81 -12.57
C LYS A 90 7.37 7.63 -13.44
N LEU A 91 7.60 6.50 -12.79
CA LEU A 91 7.97 5.25 -13.43
C LEU A 91 6.73 4.45 -13.82
N THR A 92 6.86 3.64 -14.87
CA THR A 92 5.82 2.69 -15.22
C THR A 92 5.87 1.50 -14.26
N VAL A 93 4.76 1.29 -13.55
CA VAL A 93 4.56 0.17 -12.62
C VAL A 93 3.49 -0.75 -13.20
N SER A 94 3.78 -2.03 -13.34
CA SER A 94 2.84 -3.02 -13.90
C SER A 94 2.82 -4.30 -13.08
N LYS A 95 1.63 -4.81 -12.74
CA LYS A 95 1.49 -6.10 -12.06
C LYS A 95 2.03 -7.21 -12.96
N THR A 96 2.76 -8.16 -12.39
CA THR A 96 3.42 -9.23 -13.13
C THR A 96 3.39 -10.54 -12.32
N ALA A 97 3.59 -11.66 -13.01
CA ALA A 97 3.75 -12.97 -12.41
C ALA A 97 5.23 -13.37 -12.48
N VAL A 98 5.68 -14.14 -11.49
CA VAL A 98 7.07 -14.57 -11.38
C VAL A 98 7.15 -16.08 -11.26
N ASP A 99 8.03 -16.70 -12.03
CA ASP A 99 8.21 -18.15 -12.03
C ASP A 99 8.62 -18.65 -10.63
N GLY A 100 7.95 -19.71 -10.16
CA GLY A 100 8.22 -20.30 -8.85
C GLY A 100 7.64 -19.55 -7.64
N HIS A 101 6.93 -18.43 -7.86
CA HIS A 101 6.37 -17.58 -6.80
C HIS A 101 4.87 -17.28 -7.00
N GLY A 102 4.08 -18.28 -7.40
CA GLY A 102 2.64 -18.11 -7.68
C GLY A 102 1.78 -17.73 -6.47
N ASP A 103 2.32 -17.85 -5.25
CA ASP A 103 1.71 -17.43 -3.98
C ASP A 103 1.98 -15.95 -3.63
N LYS A 104 2.75 -15.23 -4.45
CA LYS A 104 3.20 -13.86 -4.18
C LYS A 104 2.80 -12.92 -5.31
N GLU A 105 2.53 -11.67 -4.96
CA GLU A 105 2.24 -10.63 -5.94
C GLU A 105 3.46 -9.74 -6.20
N PHE A 106 3.68 -9.43 -7.47
CA PHE A 106 4.81 -8.64 -7.94
C PHE A 106 4.38 -7.50 -8.85
N TRP A 107 5.18 -6.45 -8.82
CA TRP A 107 5.10 -5.31 -9.71
C TRP A 107 6.44 -5.08 -10.39
N ARG A 108 6.44 -5.08 -11.72
CA ARG A 108 7.59 -4.67 -12.52
C ARG A 108 7.65 -3.15 -12.56
N ILE A 109 8.75 -2.59 -12.10
CA ILE A 109 9.06 -1.15 -12.17
C ILE A 109 10.09 -0.95 -13.28
N ASN A 110 9.70 -0.20 -14.32
CA ASN A 110 10.58 0.12 -15.44
C ASN A 110 11.39 1.38 -15.15
N LEU A 111 12.71 1.25 -15.25
CA LEU A 111 13.65 2.36 -15.13
C LEU A 111 13.65 3.20 -16.42
N PRO A 112 13.88 4.52 -16.31
CA PRO A 112 13.87 5.41 -17.48
C PRO A 112 15.03 5.10 -18.43
N SER A 113 16.16 4.67 -17.89
CA SER A 113 17.35 4.20 -18.62
C SER A 113 17.86 2.90 -18.02
N SER A 114 18.55 2.09 -18.83
CA SER A 114 19.10 0.81 -18.37
C SER A 114 20.20 1.04 -17.33
N LEU A 115 20.06 0.40 -16.17
CA LEU A 115 21.03 0.40 -15.09
C LEU A 115 22.23 -0.49 -15.46
N ALA A 116 23.36 0.14 -15.78
CA ALA A 116 24.60 -0.55 -16.12
C ALA A 116 25.19 -1.34 -14.94
N ALA A 117 26.11 -2.26 -15.23
CA ALA A 117 26.85 -3.02 -14.24
C ALA A 117 27.56 -2.12 -13.23
N GLY A 118 27.43 -2.42 -11.94
CA GLY A 118 28.02 -1.68 -10.82
C GLY A 118 27.41 -0.29 -10.59
N LYS A 119 26.28 0.04 -11.24
CA LYS A 119 25.57 1.30 -11.03
C LYS A 119 24.37 1.11 -10.11
N SER A 120 24.04 2.19 -9.40
CA SER A 120 22.90 2.27 -8.50
C SER A 120 21.94 3.38 -8.92
N VAL A 121 20.66 3.21 -8.59
CA VAL A 121 19.60 4.20 -8.79
C VAL A 121 18.75 4.28 -7.52
N GLN A 122 18.29 5.48 -7.16
CA GLN A 122 17.36 5.68 -6.06
C GLN A 122 15.93 5.80 -6.59
N VAL A 123 15.06 4.91 -6.12
CA VAL A 123 13.67 4.81 -6.56
C VAL A 123 12.78 4.90 -5.32
N ASP A 124 11.83 5.82 -5.35
CA ASP A 124 10.79 5.90 -4.34
C ASP A 124 9.57 5.12 -4.82
N VAL A 125 9.02 4.27 -3.94
CA VAL A 125 7.83 3.46 -4.19
C VAL A 125 6.79 3.78 -3.14
N ASP A 126 5.65 4.30 -3.58
CA ASP A 126 4.52 4.66 -2.73
C ASP A 126 3.40 3.63 -2.89
N SER A 127 2.87 3.16 -1.77
CA SER A 127 1.72 2.26 -1.71
C SER A 127 0.69 2.77 -0.72
N VAL A 128 -0.59 2.70 -1.07
CA VAL A 128 -1.71 3.09 -0.19
C VAL A 128 -2.62 1.89 0.04
N TYR A 129 -2.91 1.61 1.30
CA TYR A 129 -3.76 0.51 1.72
C TYR A 129 -5.01 1.05 2.42
N ALA A 130 -6.18 0.73 1.88
CA ALA A 130 -7.47 1.01 2.50
C ALA A 130 -7.86 -0.13 3.43
N HIS A 131 -8.49 0.17 4.57
CA HIS A 131 -8.98 -0.82 5.52
C HIS A 131 -7.90 -1.75 6.13
N ALA A 132 -6.63 -1.31 6.12
CA ALA A 132 -5.53 -2.02 6.77
C ALA A 132 -5.37 -1.70 8.28
N LEU A 133 -6.22 -0.81 8.82
CA LEU A 133 -6.29 -0.49 10.25
C LEU A 133 -7.55 -1.11 10.85
N ALA A 134 -7.38 -1.89 11.90
CA ALA A 134 -8.48 -2.53 12.60
C ALA A 134 -8.77 -1.81 13.93
N PRO A 135 -9.98 -1.29 14.16
CA PRO A 135 -10.37 -0.76 15.46
C PRO A 135 -10.27 -1.83 16.55
N PHE A 136 -9.60 -1.50 17.65
CA PHE A 136 -9.46 -2.41 18.79
C PHE A 136 -9.45 -1.61 20.11
N PRO A 137 -10.55 -1.60 20.87
CA PRO A 137 -11.75 -2.43 20.70
C PRO A 137 -12.59 -2.06 19.47
N THR A 138 -13.39 -3.01 18.96
CA THR A 138 -14.28 -2.80 17.81
C THR A 138 -15.51 -1.95 18.14
N LYS A 139 -15.82 -1.80 19.43
CA LYS A 139 -16.92 -0.96 19.92
C LYS A 139 -16.41 -0.06 21.04
N ILE A 140 -16.78 1.21 21.00
CA ILE A 140 -16.40 2.22 21.99
C ILE A 140 -17.64 2.98 22.45
N LYS A 141 -17.66 3.41 23.71
CA LYS A 141 -18.68 4.35 24.20
C LYS A 141 -18.46 5.73 23.60
N GLN A 142 -19.49 6.55 23.64
CA GLN A 142 -19.45 7.92 23.13
C GLN A 142 -18.31 8.79 23.73
N SER A 143 -17.90 8.54 24.97
CA SER A 143 -16.83 9.29 25.66
C SER A 143 -15.44 8.65 25.51
N GLU A 144 -15.36 7.47 24.90
CA GLU A 144 -14.11 6.72 24.75
C GLU A 144 -13.38 7.13 23.47
N LYS A 145 -12.06 6.97 23.51
CA LYS A 145 -11.20 7.23 22.36
C LYS A 145 -11.09 6.00 21.48
N GLN A 146 -10.92 6.22 20.19
CA GLN A 146 -10.66 5.15 19.23
C GLN A 146 -9.19 4.76 19.24
N LEU A 147 -8.96 3.48 19.44
CA LEU A 147 -7.67 2.83 19.29
C LEU A 147 -7.71 1.92 18.06
N VAL A 148 -6.60 1.84 17.34
CA VAL A 148 -6.47 1.00 16.14
C VAL A 148 -5.22 0.14 16.20
N VAL A 149 -5.30 -1.04 15.60
CA VAL A 149 -4.19 -1.97 15.41
C VAL A 149 -3.80 -1.96 13.94
N PHE A 150 -2.52 -1.73 13.69
CA PHE A 150 -1.86 -2.01 12.42
C PHE A 150 -1.03 -3.29 12.55
N THR A 151 -1.15 -4.17 11.57
CA THR A 151 -0.34 -5.39 11.45
C THR A 151 0.29 -5.45 10.07
N GLY A 152 1.58 -5.77 10.02
CA GLY A 152 2.34 -5.96 8.79
C GLY A 152 3.69 -6.60 9.07
N ASN A 153 4.67 -6.35 8.22
CA ASN A 153 6.02 -6.88 8.33
C ASN A 153 6.98 -5.79 8.82
N VAL A 154 7.93 -6.12 9.70
CA VAL A 154 9.01 -5.20 10.12
C VAL A 154 10.00 -4.96 8.97
N PHE A 155 10.25 -5.98 8.16
CA PHE A 155 11.15 -5.88 7.01
C PHE A 155 10.39 -5.47 5.75
N LEU A 156 11.10 -4.84 4.81
CA LEU A 156 10.61 -4.68 3.46
C LEU A 156 10.52 -6.06 2.79
N TYR A 157 9.31 -6.47 2.41
CA TYR A 157 9.08 -7.72 1.72
C TYR A 157 9.55 -7.61 0.27
N SER A 158 10.74 -8.13 -0.04
CA SER A 158 11.42 -7.94 -1.33
C SER A 158 11.88 -9.28 -1.94
N PRO A 159 11.87 -9.43 -3.28
CA PRO A 159 12.50 -10.56 -3.96
C PRO A 159 14.02 -10.51 -3.96
N TYR A 160 14.61 -9.39 -3.54
CA TYR A 160 16.06 -9.15 -3.56
C TYR A 160 16.63 -9.15 -2.15
N LYS A 161 17.93 -9.49 -2.06
CA LYS A 161 18.71 -9.29 -0.83
C LYS A 161 18.77 -7.80 -0.50
N ILE A 162 18.67 -7.48 0.79
CA ILE A 162 18.73 -6.10 1.29
C ILE A 162 19.92 -5.98 2.23
N THR A 163 20.86 -5.09 1.91
CA THR A 163 22.08 -4.89 2.70
C THR A 163 21.80 -4.13 3.99
N SER A 164 21.02 -3.05 3.93
CA SER A 164 20.61 -2.27 5.11
C SER A 164 19.17 -1.78 4.96
N GLN A 165 18.38 -1.87 6.03
CA GLN A 165 17.02 -1.36 6.02
C GLN A 165 16.56 -0.78 7.36
N THR A 166 15.67 0.20 7.26
CA THR A 166 14.98 0.82 8.39
C THR A 166 13.50 0.96 8.06
N THR A 167 12.62 0.57 8.99
CA THR A 167 11.18 0.82 8.90
C THR A 167 10.76 1.80 9.98
N THR A 168 10.10 2.89 9.61
CA THR A 168 9.59 3.91 10.54
C THR A 168 8.07 3.95 10.44
N VAL A 169 7.38 3.79 11.58
CA VAL A 169 5.92 3.87 11.66
C VAL A 169 5.51 5.19 12.31
N ASN A 170 4.76 6.02 11.59
CA ASN A 170 4.20 7.27 12.06
C ASN A 170 2.75 7.08 12.50
N LEU A 171 2.43 7.57 13.69
CA LEU A 171 1.14 7.38 14.36
C LEU A 171 0.34 8.68 14.38
N ALA A 172 -0.97 8.56 14.57
CA ALA A 172 -1.86 9.72 14.73
C ALA A 172 -1.57 10.52 16.00
N SER A 173 -1.06 9.87 17.04
CA SER A 173 -0.79 10.44 18.36
C SER A 173 0.40 9.74 19.03
N SER A 174 0.90 10.32 20.12
CA SER A 174 1.91 9.71 21.00
C SER A 174 1.32 8.72 22.02
N SER A 175 -0.01 8.55 22.04
CA SER A 175 -0.71 7.61 22.90
C SER A 175 -0.67 6.20 22.30
N ILE A 176 0.35 5.45 22.70
CA ILE A 176 0.63 4.09 22.21
C ILE A 176 0.31 3.08 23.31
N GLU A 177 -0.57 2.12 23.03
CA GLU A 177 -0.90 1.03 23.94
C GLU A 177 0.16 -0.07 23.89
N SER A 178 0.54 -0.50 22.69
CA SER A 178 1.58 -1.51 22.51
C SER A 178 2.22 -1.45 21.13
N TYR A 179 3.46 -1.92 21.03
CA TYR A 179 4.14 -2.12 19.75
C TYR A 179 5.11 -3.29 19.84
N SER A 180 5.34 -3.98 18.72
CA SER A 180 6.30 -5.08 18.59
C SER A 180 7.71 -4.63 18.99
N LYS A 181 8.36 -5.38 19.88
CA LYS A 181 9.71 -5.07 20.41
C LYS A 181 10.82 -5.89 19.78
N SER A 182 10.47 -6.74 18.81
CA SER A 182 11.36 -7.66 18.10
C SER A 182 11.11 -7.55 16.60
N PRO A 183 12.13 -7.68 15.76
CA PRO A 183 13.55 -7.81 16.09
C PRO A 183 14.16 -6.51 16.63
N LYS A 184 15.17 -6.60 17.49
CA LYS A 184 15.95 -5.43 17.93
C LYS A 184 17.01 -5.05 16.88
N PRO A 185 17.39 -3.77 16.74
CA PRO A 185 16.95 -2.63 17.54
C PRO A 185 15.57 -2.10 17.15
N VAL A 186 14.85 -1.56 18.14
CA VAL A 186 13.59 -0.83 17.96
C VAL A 186 13.51 0.28 18.99
N SER A 187 13.12 1.47 18.57
CA SER A 187 12.98 2.65 19.42
C SER A 187 11.63 3.31 19.18
N GLN A 188 11.16 4.05 20.18
CA GLN A 188 9.94 4.84 20.10
C GLN A 188 10.29 6.26 20.56
N SER A 189 9.85 7.24 19.77
CA SER A 189 10.01 8.67 20.05
C SER A 189 8.70 9.35 19.69
N GLU A 190 8.04 9.94 20.69
CA GLU A 190 6.74 10.61 20.53
C GLU A 190 5.71 9.72 19.79
N LYS A 191 5.31 10.15 18.58
CA LYS A 191 4.35 9.52 17.68
C LYS A 191 5.00 8.62 16.62
N THR A 192 6.26 8.23 16.80
CA THR A 192 7.03 7.47 15.82
C THR A 192 7.69 6.26 16.46
N VAL A 193 7.56 5.10 15.81
CA VAL A 193 8.27 3.86 16.16
C VAL A 193 9.23 3.50 15.04
N THR A 194 10.52 3.34 15.36
CA THR A 194 11.57 3.04 14.39
C THR A 194 12.12 1.64 14.63
N TYR A 195 12.08 0.81 13.60
CA TYR A 195 12.60 -0.54 13.55
C TYR A 195 13.87 -0.57 12.71
N GLY A 196 14.97 -1.06 13.29
CA GLY A 196 16.28 -1.07 12.67
C GLY A 196 17.17 0.10 13.09
N PRO A 197 18.32 0.30 12.42
CA PRO A 197 18.71 -0.36 11.18
C PRO A 197 18.93 -1.87 11.35
N TYR A 198 18.56 -2.64 10.34
CA TYR A 198 18.87 -4.07 10.23
C TYR A 198 19.77 -4.31 9.03
N GLU A 199 20.74 -5.20 9.20
CA GLU A 199 21.69 -5.55 8.15
C GLU A 199 21.38 -6.93 7.55
N ALA A 200 21.78 -7.09 6.28
CA ALA A 200 21.83 -8.35 5.54
C ALA A 200 20.58 -9.23 5.71
N ARG A 201 19.49 -8.86 5.02
CA ARG A 201 18.26 -9.67 4.97
C ARG A 201 18.14 -10.41 3.66
N GLU A 202 17.75 -11.68 3.77
CA GLU A 202 17.45 -12.54 2.64
C GLU A 202 16.10 -12.18 2.02
N PRO A 203 15.86 -12.57 0.75
CA PRO A 203 14.59 -12.34 0.08
C PRO A 203 13.41 -12.87 0.89
N PHE A 204 12.29 -12.15 0.83
CA PHE A 204 11.02 -12.52 1.46
C PHE A 204 11.10 -12.79 2.98
N THR A 205 12.03 -12.15 3.69
CA THR A 205 12.11 -12.25 5.15
C THR A 205 10.92 -11.55 5.80
N GLU A 206 10.31 -12.22 6.79
CA GLU A 206 9.17 -11.70 7.56
C GLU A 206 9.49 -11.64 9.06
N ALA A 207 8.99 -10.61 9.71
CA ALA A 207 8.89 -10.50 11.16
C ALA A 207 7.68 -9.65 11.51
N GLU A 208 6.95 -10.04 12.56
CA GLU A 208 5.71 -9.37 12.94
C GLU A 208 5.93 -7.90 13.30
N LEU A 209 5.28 -7.00 12.57
CA LEU A 209 5.06 -5.62 12.97
C LEU A 209 3.62 -5.51 13.46
N ARG A 210 3.45 -5.18 14.74
CA ARG A 210 2.14 -4.89 15.32
C ARG A 210 2.22 -3.61 16.14
N VAL A 211 1.37 -2.64 15.84
CA VAL A 211 1.27 -1.39 16.59
C VAL A 211 -0.19 -1.13 16.95
N HIS A 212 -0.45 -0.86 18.23
CA HIS A 212 -1.74 -0.53 18.79
C HIS A 212 -1.66 0.87 19.42
N ALA A 213 -2.39 1.82 18.88
CA ALA A 213 -2.30 3.22 19.28
C ALA A 213 -3.63 3.96 19.07
N GLU A 214 -3.75 5.12 19.73
CA GLU A 214 -4.89 6.03 19.57
C GLU A 214 -4.89 6.70 18.20
N ASN A 215 -6.03 6.60 17.51
CA ASN A 215 -6.31 7.28 16.26
C ASN A 215 -7.78 7.71 16.21
N ASN A 216 -8.04 8.94 16.64
CA ASN A 216 -9.34 9.60 16.60
C ASN A 216 -9.62 10.34 15.28
N ASN A 217 -8.76 10.22 14.26
CA ASN A 217 -9.06 10.84 12.98
C ASN A 217 -10.34 10.26 12.37
N PRO A 218 -11.04 10.97 11.48
CA PRO A 218 -12.22 10.48 10.79
C PRO A 218 -11.96 9.21 9.96
N PHE A 219 -12.65 8.11 10.30
CA PHE A 219 -12.69 6.88 9.49
C PHE A 219 -13.95 6.90 8.64
N LEU A 220 -13.89 7.59 7.50
CA LEU A 220 -14.98 7.70 6.55
C LEU A 220 -14.69 6.84 5.32
N THR A 221 -15.64 6.00 4.93
CA THR A 221 -15.53 5.17 3.75
C THR A 221 -16.71 5.41 2.83
N VAL A 222 -16.42 5.73 1.56
CA VAL A 222 -17.42 5.75 0.49
C VAL A 222 -17.71 4.32 0.09
N THR A 223 -18.95 3.86 0.31
CA THR A 223 -19.39 2.50 -0.03
C THR A 223 -19.95 2.42 -1.45
N HIS A 224 -20.48 3.53 -1.95
CA HIS A 224 -20.97 3.66 -3.31
C HIS A 224 -20.79 5.10 -3.80
N LEU A 225 -20.27 5.25 -5.03
CA LEU A 225 -20.10 6.53 -5.70
C LEU A 225 -20.64 6.38 -7.12
N GLU A 226 -21.72 7.08 -7.42
CA GLU A 226 -22.24 7.23 -8.77
C GLU A 226 -21.99 8.67 -9.21
N ARG A 227 -21.34 8.85 -10.37
CA ARG A 227 -21.10 10.17 -10.98
C ARG A 227 -21.75 10.21 -12.36
N VAL A 228 -22.71 11.10 -12.53
CA VAL A 228 -23.37 11.37 -13.80
C VAL A 228 -22.80 12.64 -14.40
N ILE A 229 -22.30 12.57 -15.63
CA ILE A 229 -21.77 13.72 -16.37
C ILE A 229 -22.65 13.92 -17.61
N GLU A 230 -23.41 15.01 -17.63
CA GLU A 230 -24.26 15.40 -18.76
C GLU A 230 -23.55 16.47 -19.59
N LEU A 231 -23.42 16.20 -20.89
CA LEU A 231 -22.81 17.09 -21.87
C LEU A 231 -23.90 17.72 -22.76
N SER A 232 -24.07 19.03 -22.66
CA SER A 232 -24.99 19.78 -23.52
C SER A 232 -24.24 20.54 -24.62
N HIS A 233 -24.58 20.25 -25.88
CA HIS A 233 -24.08 20.98 -27.04
C HIS A 233 -24.56 22.45 -27.08
N TRP A 234 -25.53 22.80 -26.23
CA TRP A 234 -26.04 24.16 -26.07
C TRP A 234 -25.25 24.98 -25.02
N GLY A 235 -24.24 24.39 -24.37
CA GLY A 235 -23.18 25.17 -23.71
C GLY A 235 -22.89 24.85 -22.23
N ASN A 236 -23.41 23.78 -21.66
CA ASN A 236 -23.16 23.43 -20.25
C ASN A 236 -22.73 21.97 -20.06
N ILE A 237 -21.93 21.74 -19.02
CA ILE A 237 -21.62 20.41 -18.49
C ILE A 237 -22.23 20.38 -17.08
N ALA A 238 -23.10 19.42 -16.83
CA ALA A 238 -23.65 19.18 -15.49
C ALA A 238 -23.01 17.91 -14.91
N VAL A 239 -22.60 17.99 -13.64
CA VAL A 239 -22.03 16.86 -12.91
C VAL A 239 -22.86 16.65 -11.65
N GLU A 240 -23.40 15.44 -11.49
CA GLU A 240 -24.11 15.01 -10.30
C GLU A 240 -23.37 13.83 -9.66
N GLU A 241 -23.25 13.84 -8.33
CA GLU A 241 -22.63 12.75 -7.57
C GLU A 241 -23.59 12.23 -6.48
N ASN A 242 -23.92 10.95 -6.55
CA ASN A 242 -24.58 10.23 -5.46
C ASN A 242 -23.52 9.49 -4.63
N ILE A 243 -23.31 9.94 -3.40
CA ILE A 243 -22.24 9.43 -2.52
C ILE A 243 -22.87 8.77 -1.30
N GLN A 244 -22.75 7.44 -1.20
CA GLN A 244 -23.10 6.69 0.00
C GLN A 244 -21.85 6.48 0.83
N MET A 245 -21.92 6.85 2.12
CA MET A 245 -20.77 6.79 3.02
C MET A 245 -21.15 6.13 4.34
N ARG A 246 -20.16 5.51 4.96
CA ARG A 246 -20.26 4.91 6.28
C ARG A 246 -19.03 5.27 7.12
N HIS A 247 -19.24 5.44 8.43
CA HIS A 247 -18.15 5.45 9.40
C HIS A 247 -17.60 4.03 9.60
N SER A 248 -16.31 3.83 9.32
CA SER A 248 -15.64 2.52 9.30
C SER A 248 -14.66 2.31 10.46
N GLY A 249 -14.69 3.20 11.45
CA GLY A 249 -13.95 3.06 12.71
C GLY A 249 -14.69 2.17 13.71
N ALA A 250 -14.43 2.39 15.01
CA ALA A 250 -15.10 1.64 16.06
C ALA A 250 -16.61 1.99 16.14
N ASP A 251 -17.45 0.98 16.28
CA ASP A 251 -18.90 1.16 16.41
C ASP A 251 -19.26 1.78 17.78
N LEU A 252 -20.35 2.54 17.84
CA LEU A 252 -20.87 3.05 19.11
C LEU A 252 -21.43 1.92 19.96
N SER A 253 -20.92 1.79 21.18
CA SER A 253 -21.44 0.93 22.23
C SER A 253 -22.35 1.71 23.16
N GLY A 254 -23.56 1.20 23.40
CA GLY A 254 -24.55 1.86 24.24
C GLY A 254 -25.34 2.96 23.54
N PRO A 255 -26.16 3.71 24.29
CA PRO A 255 -27.00 4.76 23.73
C PRO A 255 -26.18 6.01 23.36
N PHE A 256 -26.65 6.74 22.35
CA PHE A 256 -26.18 8.09 22.08
C PHE A 256 -26.88 9.09 23.00
N SER A 257 -26.10 9.91 23.69
CA SER A 257 -26.57 11.01 24.55
C SER A 257 -26.20 12.35 23.92
N ARG A 258 -27.22 13.08 23.44
CA ARG A 258 -27.01 14.44 22.89
C ARG A 258 -26.46 15.40 23.95
N TYR A 259 -26.91 15.27 25.20
CA TYR A 259 -26.44 16.10 26.30
C TYR A 259 -24.92 15.94 26.50
N ASP A 260 -24.45 14.69 26.53
CA ASP A 260 -23.02 14.42 26.67
C ASP A 260 -22.25 14.86 25.42
N TYR A 261 -22.83 14.67 24.24
CA TYR A 261 -22.21 15.09 22.98
C TYR A 261 -21.97 16.61 22.93
N GLN A 262 -22.91 17.40 23.44
CA GLN A 262 -22.82 18.86 23.46
C GLN A 262 -21.88 19.39 24.54
N ARG A 263 -21.66 18.61 25.61
CA ARG A 263 -20.74 18.97 26.69
C ARG A 263 -19.28 18.66 26.37
N THR A 264 -19.02 17.65 25.54
CA THR A 264 -17.67 17.31 25.11
C THR A 264 -17.19 18.29 24.04
N GLN A 265 -16.10 19.01 24.32
CA GLN A 265 -15.47 19.91 23.34
C GLN A 265 -14.82 19.13 22.18
N ASP A 266 -14.27 17.95 22.47
CA ASP A 266 -13.69 17.06 21.47
C ASP A 266 -14.80 16.23 20.77
N ALA A 267 -14.71 16.11 19.45
CA ALA A 267 -15.59 15.24 18.68
C ALA A 267 -15.27 13.75 18.90
N GLY A 268 -14.13 13.42 19.54
CA GLY A 268 -13.65 12.06 19.67
C GLY A 268 -13.51 11.40 18.30
N ALA A 269 -13.97 10.16 18.17
CA ALA A 269 -13.95 9.43 16.91
C ALA A 269 -15.07 9.80 15.92
N SER A 270 -15.96 10.74 16.26
CA SER A 270 -17.11 11.09 15.42
C SER A 270 -16.77 12.05 14.27
N ILE A 271 -17.63 12.10 13.26
CA ILE A 271 -17.46 12.96 12.08
C ILE A 271 -18.56 14.01 12.09
N LYS A 272 -18.17 15.28 12.27
CA LYS A 272 -19.11 16.42 12.33
C LYS A 272 -19.43 17.00 10.95
N SER A 273 -18.42 17.07 10.09
CA SER A 273 -18.53 17.56 8.72
C SER A 273 -17.33 17.08 7.91
N PHE A 274 -17.47 17.10 6.60
CA PHE A 274 -16.36 16.93 5.65
C PHE A 274 -16.49 18.02 4.58
N LYS A 275 -15.36 18.40 3.98
CA LYS A 275 -15.34 19.36 2.88
C LYS A 275 -15.12 18.60 1.58
N VAL A 276 -15.90 18.95 0.56
CA VAL A 276 -15.65 18.51 -0.82
C VAL A 276 -14.79 19.59 -1.47
N GLY A 277 -13.77 19.18 -2.22
CA GLY A 277 -12.95 20.14 -2.98
C GLY A 277 -13.77 20.80 -4.06
N THR A 278 -13.75 22.13 -4.13
CA THR A 278 -14.25 22.87 -5.29
C THR A 278 -13.27 22.65 -6.45
N VAL A 279 -13.80 22.17 -7.58
CA VAL A 279 -13.08 22.14 -8.86
C VAL A 279 -13.00 23.56 -9.42
#